data_AF-A0AAI9XE43-F1
#
_entry.id   AF-A0AAI9XE43-F1
#
_cell.length_a   1.000
_cell.length_b   1.000
_cell.length_c   1.000
_cell.angle_alpha   90.00
_cell.angle_beta   90.00
_cell.angle_gamma   90.00
#
_symmetry.space_group_name_H-M   'P 1'
#
loop_
_entity.id
_entity.type
_entity.pdbx_description
1 polymer ?
#
loop_
_entity_poly.entity_id
_entity_poly.type
_entity_poly.pdbx_seq_one_letter_code
_entity_poly.pdbx_strand_id
1 'polypeptide(L)'
;MSTSADIPNKTRLSHQPSKIRAVLSLPPQWLHMYEEFITKNSSQVSQIESALRSLTYIIPGRFRDAEIASETVHSSVQLLSLYHDTLLMRALSRIPMARLPSPHARYTKYWTQRSPMYRRIAMLLQMVTYTQLLCEMAAKRRGGERSRWRVVVLLEAIKAVCRLLLLRVTRSRPLVSPVLPEREPIPEETEAESDAALKDILEEPTNGHAPEDSGEAQKPHEKDWTMPRTGMSLPSLPNAGDISGYLLGKVLTAEDIKPAAKLLNQLQGSAQAAEVLHILAPLVYAIALSKSKNKKSWTPWLVGLSVEYAARQLRDRGFRTTPLERDEWSKRGWAMGWWTMRGAFYENIMKGVVGGVRSRVPNLVGGILEDYEYLWENYYFSTSA
;
A
#
# COMPACT_ATOMS: atom_id res chain seq x y z
N MET A 1 -28.96 11.77 -82.43
CA MET A 1 -30.20 12.19 -81.74
C MET A 1 -30.69 10.96 -80.99
N SER A 2 -30.80 10.88 -79.67
CA SER A 2 -30.81 11.91 -78.63
C SER A 2 -30.42 11.25 -77.30
N THR A 3 -29.85 12.08 -76.42
CA THR A 3 -29.52 11.81 -75.03
C THR A 3 -30.76 11.59 -74.16
N SER A 4 -30.70 10.64 -73.22
CA SER A 4 -31.38 10.75 -71.92
C SER A 4 -30.69 9.90 -70.86
N ALA A 5 -30.68 10.48 -69.66
CA ALA A 5 -29.89 10.12 -68.50
C ALA A 5 -30.44 8.91 -67.74
N ASP A 6 -29.57 8.19 -67.02
CA ASP A 6 -29.95 7.49 -65.79
C ASP A 6 -28.78 7.31 -64.80
N ILE A 7 -28.86 8.09 -63.72
CA ILE A 7 -28.61 7.79 -62.29
C ILE A 7 -27.38 6.94 -61.87
N PRO A 8 -26.39 7.52 -61.16
CA PRO A 8 -25.33 6.74 -60.50
C PRO A 8 -25.80 6.14 -59.17
N ASN A 9 -25.70 4.81 -59.05
CA ASN A 9 -26.10 4.05 -57.86
C ASN A 9 -24.94 3.92 -56.86
N LYS A 10 -25.09 4.61 -55.71
CA LYS A 10 -24.67 4.22 -54.35
C LYS A 10 -23.18 3.91 -54.10
N THR A 11 -22.45 4.91 -53.62
CA THR A 11 -21.19 4.77 -52.88
C THR A 11 -21.39 3.99 -51.57
N ARG A 12 -20.92 2.73 -51.51
CA ARG A 12 -20.66 2.04 -50.23
C ARG A 12 -19.31 2.52 -49.71
N LEU A 13 -19.33 3.47 -48.79
CA LEU A 13 -18.19 3.77 -47.92
C LEU A 13 -17.93 2.55 -47.01
N SER A 14 -16.89 1.78 -47.32
CA SER A 14 -16.35 0.76 -46.41
C SER A 14 -15.67 1.47 -45.24
N HIS A 15 -16.36 1.54 -44.09
CA HIS A 15 -15.73 1.88 -42.82
C HIS A 15 -14.63 0.84 -42.53
N GLN A 16 -13.38 1.25 -42.63
CA GLN A 16 -12.22 0.47 -42.21
C GLN A 16 -12.12 0.59 -40.69
N PRO A 17 -12.41 -0.46 -39.88
CA PRO A 17 -12.21 -0.37 -38.45
C PRO A 17 -10.70 -0.24 -38.16
N SER A 18 -10.38 0.78 -37.38
CA SER A 18 -9.06 1.24 -36.98
C SER A 18 -8.11 0.13 -36.53
N LYS A 19 -6.89 0.12 -37.08
CA LYS A 19 -5.72 -0.71 -36.72
C LYS A 19 -5.42 -0.76 -35.21
N ILE A 20 -5.89 0.23 -34.45
CA ILE A 20 -5.76 0.32 -32.98
C ILE A 20 -6.42 -0.87 -32.27
N ARG A 21 -7.53 -1.41 -32.79
CA ARG A 21 -8.24 -2.53 -32.16
C ARG A 21 -7.50 -3.87 -32.32
N ALA A 22 -6.68 -3.99 -33.36
CA ALA A 22 -5.87 -5.17 -33.65
C ALA A 22 -4.54 -5.20 -32.86
N VAL A 23 -4.00 -4.04 -32.50
CA VAL A 23 -2.81 -3.96 -31.63
C VAL A 23 -3.15 -4.29 -30.17
N LEU A 24 -4.40 -4.00 -29.75
CA LEU A 24 -4.93 -4.40 -28.44
C LEU A 24 -5.31 -5.90 -28.33
N SER A 25 -5.22 -6.66 -29.43
CA SER A 25 -5.52 -8.11 -29.47
C SER A 25 -4.28 -8.97 -29.71
N LEU A 26 -3.11 -8.59 -29.18
CA LEU A 26 -1.94 -9.47 -29.14
C LEU A 26 -2.20 -10.72 -28.25
N PRO A 27 -1.53 -11.85 -28.51
CA PRO A 27 -2.06 -13.19 -28.23
C PRO A 27 -2.03 -13.55 -26.74
N PRO A 28 -3.05 -14.25 -26.21
CA PRO A 28 -3.13 -14.68 -24.81
C PRO A 28 -1.96 -15.55 -24.33
N GLN A 29 -1.15 -16.09 -25.24
CA GLN A 29 0.01 -16.92 -24.94
C GLN A 29 1.11 -16.19 -24.16
N TRP A 30 1.44 -14.95 -24.54
CA TRP A 30 2.50 -14.18 -23.86
C TRP A 30 2.10 -13.78 -22.44
N LEU A 31 0.83 -13.44 -22.25
CA LEU A 31 0.30 -13.14 -20.92
C LEU A 31 0.30 -14.38 -20.02
N HIS A 32 -0.02 -15.55 -20.57
CA HIS A 32 0.03 -16.81 -19.84
C HIS A 32 1.47 -17.21 -19.47
N MET A 33 2.42 -17.08 -20.40
CA MET A 33 3.85 -17.33 -20.11
C MET A 33 4.38 -16.37 -19.04
N TYR A 34 3.99 -15.10 -19.10
CA TYR A 34 4.33 -14.12 -18.07
C TYR A 34 3.68 -14.44 -16.72
N GLU A 35 2.42 -14.89 -16.73
CA GLU A 35 1.71 -15.36 -15.54
C GLU A 35 2.43 -16.52 -14.86
N GLU A 36 2.84 -17.52 -15.65
CA GLU A 36 3.58 -18.68 -15.18
C GLU A 36 4.98 -18.31 -14.67
N PHE A 37 5.67 -17.40 -15.36
CA PHE A 37 6.98 -16.90 -14.95
C PHE A 37 6.93 -16.16 -13.60
N ILE A 38 5.96 -15.26 -13.41
CA ILE A 38 5.81 -14.50 -12.15
C ILE A 38 5.38 -15.40 -11.01
N THR A 39 4.45 -16.33 -11.26
CA THR A 39 3.97 -17.22 -10.20
C THR A 39 5.06 -18.17 -9.73
N LYS A 40 5.92 -18.65 -10.63
CA LYS A 40 7.08 -19.49 -10.30
C LYS A 40 8.19 -18.72 -9.58
N ASN A 41 8.46 -17.46 -9.97
CA ASN A 41 9.56 -16.64 -9.43
C ASN A 41 9.08 -15.50 -8.52
N SER A 42 7.99 -15.71 -7.77
CA SER A 42 7.32 -14.63 -7.04
C SER A 42 8.19 -13.96 -5.96
N SER A 43 9.14 -14.68 -5.37
CA SER A 43 10.12 -14.16 -4.39
C SER A 43 11.15 -13.24 -5.07
N GLN A 44 11.77 -13.70 -6.16
CA GLN A 44 12.74 -12.92 -6.92
C GLN A 44 12.14 -11.62 -7.48
N VAL A 45 10.91 -11.69 -8.02
CA VAL A 45 10.20 -10.50 -8.50
C VAL A 45 9.97 -9.50 -7.36
N SER A 46 9.62 -9.99 -6.17
CA SER A 46 9.44 -9.13 -4.97
C SER A 46 10.74 -8.48 -4.49
N GLN A 47 11.86 -9.19 -4.60
CA GLN A 47 13.19 -8.66 -4.26
C GLN A 47 13.62 -7.58 -5.25
N ILE A 48 13.46 -7.83 -6.56
CA ILE A 48 13.75 -6.84 -7.62
C ILE A 48 12.88 -5.60 -7.44
N GLU A 49 11.59 -5.78 -7.17
CA GLU A 49 10.66 -4.68 -6.89
C GLU A 49 11.12 -3.86 -5.68
N SER A 50 11.47 -4.52 -4.57
CA SER A 50 11.96 -3.86 -3.37
C SER A 50 13.27 -3.12 -3.60
N ALA A 51 14.19 -3.70 -4.38
CA ALA A 51 15.46 -3.08 -4.76
C ALA A 51 15.26 -1.87 -5.68
N LEU A 52 14.35 -1.95 -6.65
CA LEU A 52 14.01 -0.82 -7.51
C LEU A 52 13.35 0.31 -6.70
N ARG A 53 12.48 -0.04 -5.74
CA ARG A 53 11.86 0.93 -4.84
C ARG A 53 12.89 1.62 -3.96
N SER A 54 13.80 0.87 -3.32
CA SER A 54 14.86 1.47 -2.50
C SER A 54 15.81 2.33 -3.33
N LEU A 55 16.15 1.90 -4.55
CA LEU A 55 16.97 2.68 -5.47
C LEU A 55 16.31 4.00 -5.84
N THR A 56 14.98 4.02 -6.08
CA THR A 56 14.26 5.26 -6.38
C THR A 56 14.27 6.28 -5.25
N TYR A 57 14.40 5.84 -3.99
CA TYR A 57 14.47 6.74 -2.82
C TYR A 57 15.86 7.35 -2.59
N ILE A 58 16.92 6.80 -3.19
CA ILE A 58 18.30 7.28 -3.02
C ILE A 58 18.69 8.32 -4.10
N ILE A 59 17.94 8.36 -5.21
CA ILE A 59 18.25 9.18 -6.39
C ILE A 59 17.70 10.63 -6.40
N PRO A 60 16.70 11.06 -5.59
CA PRO A 60 16.24 12.44 -5.67
C PRO A 60 17.38 13.38 -5.30
N GLY A 61 17.69 14.39 -6.13
CA GLY A 61 18.56 15.50 -5.69
C GLY A 61 19.56 16.06 -6.69
N ARG A 62 20.12 15.24 -7.58
CA ARG A 62 21.26 15.73 -8.40
C ARG A 62 20.88 16.66 -9.55
N PHE A 63 19.65 16.56 -10.10
CA PHE A 63 19.14 17.42 -11.17
C PHE A 63 17.59 17.52 -11.13
N ARG A 64 17.00 18.69 -11.40
CA ARG A 64 15.53 18.89 -11.45
C ARG A 64 14.83 18.02 -12.50
N ASP A 65 15.50 17.68 -13.59
CA ASP A 65 14.96 16.73 -14.59
C ASP A 65 15.04 15.27 -14.11
N ALA A 66 16.00 14.95 -13.24
CA ALA A 66 16.12 13.63 -12.65
C ALA A 66 14.98 13.34 -11.65
N GLU A 67 14.42 14.37 -11.01
CA GLU A 67 13.30 14.26 -10.07
C GLU A 67 12.03 13.69 -10.74
N ILE A 68 11.64 14.22 -11.89
CA ILE A 68 10.48 13.73 -12.64
C ILE A 68 10.75 12.33 -13.19
N ALA A 69 11.99 12.07 -13.65
CA ALA A 69 12.38 10.77 -14.16
C ALA A 69 12.36 9.71 -13.05
N SER A 70 12.91 10.00 -11.87
CA SER A 70 12.89 9.09 -10.72
C SER A 70 11.47 8.85 -10.24
N GLU A 71 10.62 9.89 -10.22
CA GLU A 71 9.21 9.75 -9.85
C GLU A 71 8.44 8.92 -10.88
N THR A 72 8.76 9.05 -12.17
CA THR A 72 8.16 8.22 -13.23
C THR A 72 8.53 6.75 -13.05
N VAL A 73 9.81 6.46 -12.79
CA VAL A 73 10.28 5.11 -12.49
C VAL A 73 9.57 4.59 -11.24
N HIS A 74 9.52 5.39 -10.16
CA HIS A 74 8.88 5.03 -8.91
C HIS A 74 7.39 4.71 -9.07
N SER A 75 6.64 5.56 -9.78
CA SER A 75 5.23 5.33 -10.13
C SER A 75 5.06 4.08 -10.99
N SER A 76 5.95 3.86 -11.97
CA SER A 76 5.87 2.71 -12.87
C SER A 76 6.11 1.38 -12.16
N VAL A 77 7.07 1.33 -11.23
CA VAL A 77 7.36 0.16 -10.40
C VAL A 77 6.15 -0.14 -9.53
N GLN A 78 5.56 0.86 -8.85
CA GLN A 78 4.37 0.65 -8.03
C GLN A 78 3.13 0.17 -8.81
N LEU A 79 2.92 0.67 -10.02
CA LEU A 79 1.86 0.20 -10.90
C LEU A 79 2.10 -1.24 -11.37
N LEU A 80 3.37 -1.60 -11.60
CA LEU A 80 3.77 -2.97 -11.94
C LEU A 80 3.53 -3.91 -10.75
N SER A 81 3.90 -3.50 -9.53
CA SER A 81 3.61 -4.23 -8.29
C SER A 81 2.12 -4.48 -8.13
N LEU A 82 1.30 -3.46 -8.35
CA LEU A 82 -0.16 -3.57 -8.32
C LEU A 82 -0.66 -4.62 -9.32
N TYR A 83 -0.07 -4.68 -10.52
CA TYR A 83 -0.40 -5.69 -11.51
C TYR A 83 0.01 -7.09 -11.06
N HIS A 84 1.22 -7.25 -10.53
CA HIS A 84 1.72 -8.52 -9.96
C HIS A 84 0.83 -9.02 -8.83
N ASP A 85 0.36 -8.14 -7.95
CA ASP A 85 -0.58 -8.50 -6.88
C ASP A 85 -1.91 -9.02 -7.45
N THR A 86 -2.42 -8.40 -8.51
CA THR A 86 -3.66 -8.89 -9.15
C THR A 86 -3.49 -10.26 -9.80
N LEU A 87 -2.28 -10.58 -10.26
CA LEU A 87 -1.92 -11.86 -10.87
C LEU A 87 -1.76 -12.94 -9.79
N LEU A 88 -1.00 -12.65 -8.75
CA LEU A 88 -0.77 -13.54 -7.61
C LEU A 88 -2.09 -13.87 -6.90
N MET A 89 -2.99 -12.89 -6.72
CA MET A 89 -4.30 -13.14 -6.12
C MET A 89 -5.16 -14.12 -6.94
N ARG A 90 -5.00 -14.15 -8.28
CA ARG A 90 -5.68 -15.14 -9.14
C ARG A 90 -5.04 -16.51 -9.00
N ALA A 91 -3.70 -16.58 -8.97
CA ALA A 91 -2.97 -17.83 -8.81
C ALA A 91 -3.24 -18.49 -7.44
N LEU A 92 -3.16 -17.71 -6.35
CA LEU A 92 -3.42 -18.19 -4.98
C LEU A 92 -4.86 -18.66 -4.77
N SER A 93 -5.83 -18.17 -5.54
CA SER A 93 -7.21 -18.68 -5.47
C SER A 93 -7.36 -20.12 -5.96
N ARG A 94 -6.36 -20.66 -6.68
CA ARG A 94 -6.34 -22.03 -7.19
C ARG A 94 -5.69 -23.02 -6.22
N ILE A 95 -4.99 -22.54 -5.20
CA ILE A 95 -4.28 -23.39 -4.24
C ILE A 95 -5.13 -23.47 -2.94
N PRO A 96 -5.59 -24.67 -2.52
CA PRO A 96 -6.42 -24.84 -1.32
C PRO A 96 -5.69 -24.59 0.01
N MET A 97 -4.38 -24.41 -0.01
CA MET A 97 -3.55 -24.21 1.18
C MET A 97 -2.88 -22.84 1.11
N ALA A 98 -3.42 -21.90 1.88
CA ALA A 98 -2.65 -20.78 2.36
C ALA A 98 -3.11 -20.50 3.79
N ARG A 99 -2.14 -20.22 4.66
CA ARG A 99 -2.23 -19.86 6.08
C ARG A 99 -3.46 -18.99 6.39
N LEU A 100 -3.93 -19.03 7.64
CA LEU A 100 -5.03 -18.18 8.13
C LEU A 100 -4.78 -16.72 7.70
N PRO A 101 -5.54 -16.20 6.72
CA PRO A 101 -5.30 -14.86 6.21
C PRO A 101 -5.63 -13.86 7.31
N SER A 102 -4.83 -12.80 7.41
CA SER A 102 -5.07 -11.70 8.32
C SER A 102 -6.53 -11.21 8.24
N PRO A 103 -7.13 -10.74 9.35
CA PRO A 103 -8.50 -10.23 9.36
C PRO A 103 -8.74 -9.15 8.28
N HIS A 104 -7.72 -8.32 8.05
CA HIS A 104 -7.66 -7.32 6.98
C HIS A 104 -7.75 -7.94 5.57
N ALA A 105 -6.86 -8.89 5.25
CA ALA A 105 -6.84 -9.56 3.95
C ALA A 105 -8.14 -10.33 3.69
N ARG A 106 -8.72 -10.95 4.71
CA ARG A 106 -10.00 -11.66 4.58
C ARG A 106 -11.16 -10.71 4.27
N TYR A 107 -11.23 -9.56 4.95
CA TYR A 107 -12.25 -8.55 4.71
C TYR A 107 -12.16 -7.98 3.28
N THR A 108 -10.96 -7.57 2.86
CA THR A 108 -10.73 -6.98 1.54
C THR A 108 -10.91 -8.00 0.41
N LYS A 109 -10.47 -9.25 0.59
CA LYS A 109 -10.70 -10.35 -0.35
C LYS A 109 -12.18 -10.65 -0.52
N TYR A 110 -12.96 -10.66 0.57
CA TYR A 110 -14.41 -10.85 0.50
C TYR A 110 -15.08 -9.79 -0.38
N TRP A 111 -14.77 -8.50 -0.19
CA TRP A 111 -15.41 -7.42 -0.96
C TRP A 111 -14.94 -7.32 -2.41
N THR A 112 -13.66 -7.61 -2.67
CA THR A 112 -13.11 -7.65 -4.03
C THR A 112 -13.69 -8.81 -4.85
N GLN A 113 -13.99 -9.96 -4.24
CA GLN A 113 -14.66 -11.07 -4.89
C GLN A 113 -16.18 -10.85 -5.02
N ARG A 114 -16.82 -10.25 -4.01
CA ARG A 114 -18.28 -10.06 -4.00
C ARG A 114 -18.77 -9.08 -5.05
N SER A 115 -18.00 -8.03 -5.36
CA SER A 115 -18.43 -6.99 -6.29
C SER A 115 -17.32 -6.52 -7.24
N PRO A 116 -17.55 -6.57 -8.57
CA PRO A 116 -16.57 -6.08 -9.54
C PRO A 116 -16.42 -4.55 -9.48
N MET A 117 -17.46 -3.85 -9.03
CA MET A 117 -17.45 -2.39 -8.84
C MET A 117 -16.47 -1.99 -7.73
N TYR A 118 -16.51 -2.65 -6.56
CA TYR A 118 -15.54 -2.40 -5.48
C TYR A 118 -14.12 -2.60 -5.99
N ARG A 119 -13.86 -3.71 -6.70
CA ARG A 119 -12.54 -4.01 -7.26
C ARG A 119 -12.07 -2.90 -8.21
N ARG A 120 -12.92 -2.45 -9.15
CA ARG A 120 -12.57 -1.37 -10.09
C ARG A 120 -12.27 -0.06 -9.38
N ILE A 121 -13.10 0.33 -8.40
CA ILE A 121 -12.91 1.58 -7.66
C ILE A 121 -11.66 1.51 -6.77
N ALA A 122 -11.42 0.39 -6.10
CA ALA A 122 -10.23 0.18 -5.26
C ALA A 122 -8.94 0.22 -6.10
N MET A 123 -8.92 -0.43 -7.28
CA MET A 123 -7.79 -0.34 -8.22
C MET A 123 -7.57 1.10 -8.69
N LEU A 124 -8.62 1.82 -9.06
CA LEU A 124 -8.51 3.21 -9.49
C LEU A 124 -7.97 4.10 -8.37
N LEU A 125 -8.48 3.96 -7.14
CA LEU A 125 -8.00 4.70 -5.98
C LEU A 125 -6.51 4.45 -5.74
N GLN A 126 -6.06 3.20 -5.86
CA GLN A 126 -4.66 2.86 -5.69
C GLN A 126 -3.79 3.43 -6.83
N MET A 127 -4.23 3.31 -8.08
CA MET A 127 -3.52 3.90 -9.22
C MET A 127 -3.38 5.42 -9.10
N VAL A 128 -4.44 6.11 -8.64
CA VAL A 128 -4.39 7.55 -8.38
C VAL A 128 -3.40 7.86 -7.25
N THR A 129 -3.39 7.06 -6.19
CA THR A 129 -2.48 7.27 -5.05
C THR A 129 -1.01 7.11 -5.44
N TYR A 130 -0.69 6.12 -6.29
CA TYR A 130 0.67 5.92 -6.80
C TYR A 130 1.11 6.96 -7.84
N THR A 131 0.18 7.58 -8.57
CA THR A 131 0.50 8.53 -9.65
C THR A 131 0.30 10.01 -9.28
N GLN A 132 -0.19 10.30 -8.07
CA GLN A 132 -0.57 11.65 -7.67
C GLN A 132 0.60 12.65 -7.70
N LEU A 133 1.78 12.22 -7.24
CA LEU A 133 2.97 13.07 -7.16
C LEU A 133 3.52 13.34 -8.57
N LEU A 134 3.60 12.31 -9.42
CA LEU A 134 3.94 12.45 -10.83
C LEU A 134 3.00 13.42 -11.56
N CYS A 135 1.68 13.32 -11.31
CA CYS A 135 0.69 14.22 -11.89
C CYS A 135 0.88 15.67 -11.42
N GLU A 136 1.21 15.88 -10.14
CA GLU A 136 1.51 17.21 -9.59
C GLU A 136 2.77 17.81 -10.21
N MET A 137 3.86 17.03 -10.31
CA MET A 137 5.11 17.43 -10.97
C MET A 137 4.89 17.79 -12.44
N ALA A 138 4.15 16.96 -13.17
CA ALA A 138 3.81 17.20 -14.57
C ALA A 138 2.95 18.48 -14.75
N ALA A 139 1.98 18.71 -13.85
CA ALA A 139 1.11 19.88 -13.88
C ALA A 139 1.88 21.18 -13.58
N LYS A 140 2.80 21.14 -12.61
CA LYS A 140 3.67 22.27 -12.26
C LYS A 140 4.57 22.66 -13.44
N ARG A 141 5.11 21.68 -14.17
CA ARG A 141 5.96 21.92 -15.36
C ARG A 141 5.19 22.52 -16.53
N ARG A 142 3.98 22.03 -16.83
CA ARG A 142 3.21 22.44 -18.01
C ARG A 142 2.42 23.74 -17.83
N GLY A 143 1.90 24.00 -16.63
CA GLY A 143 0.90 25.05 -16.41
C GLY A 143 1.12 25.91 -15.17
N GLY A 144 2.32 25.86 -14.58
CA GLY A 144 2.69 26.65 -13.40
C GLY A 144 1.84 26.36 -12.16
N GLU A 145 1.85 27.30 -11.22
CA GLU A 145 1.26 27.11 -9.89
C GLU A 145 -0.28 26.97 -9.94
N ARG A 146 -0.97 27.67 -10.85
CA ARG A 146 -2.44 27.56 -10.99
C ARG A 146 -2.89 26.18 -11.46
N SER A 147 -2.16 25.60 -12.42
CA SER A 147 -2.45 24.25 -12.93
C SER A 147 -2.16 23.19 -11.87
N ARG A 148 -1.04 23.35 -11.15
CA ARG A 148 -0.66 22.50 -10.02
C ARG A 148 -1.81 22.38 -9.00
N TRP A 149 -2.31 23.49 -8.46
CA TRP A 149 -3.40 23.47 -7.48
C TRP A 149 -4.71 22.91 -8.04
N ARG A 150 -5.01 23.15 -9.32
CA ARG A 150 -6.18 22.54 -9.98
C ARG A 150 -6.07 21.03 -10.02
N VAL A 151 -4.89 20.49 -10.35
CA VAL A 151 -4.64 19.04 -10.39
C VAL A 151 -4.66 18.44 -8.99
N VAL A 152 -4.07 19.10 -7.99
CA VAL A 152 -4.12 18.65 -6.59
C VAL A 152 -5.56 18.54 -6.10
N VAL A 153 -6.37 19.58 -6.28
CA VAL A 153 -7.79 19.57 -5.87
C VAL A 153 -8.58 18.52 -6.66
N LEU A 154 -8.31 18.35 -7.97
CA LEU A 154 -8.96 17.33 -8.80
C LEU A 154 -8.62 15.92 -8.32
N LEU A 155 -7.36 15.63 -8.03
CA LEU A 155 -6.92 14.31 -7.55
C LEU A 155 -7.48 14.00 -6.16
N GLU A 156 -7.48 14.97 -5.24
CA GLU A 156 -8.13 14.80 -3.94
C GLU A 156 -9.65 14.61 -4.08
N ALA A 157 -10.29 15.31 -5.02
CA ALA A 157 -11.71 15.12 -5.31
C ALA A 157 -11.99 13.72 -5.87
N ILE A 158 -11.17 13.24 -6.82
CA ILE A 158 -11.26 11.88 -7.36
C ILE A 158 -11.09 10.86 -6.22
N LYS A 159 -10.07 11.00 -5.37
CA LYS A 159 -9.86 10.11 -4.22
C LYS A 159 -11.04 10.12 -3.26
N ALA A 160 -11.56 11.31 -2.92
CA ALA A 160 -12.72 11.47 -2.05
C ALA A 160 -13.97 10.80 -2.65
N VAL A 161 -14.26 11.02 -3.94
CA VAL A 161 -15.38 10.38 -4.64
C VAL A 161 -15.22 8.87 -4.65
N CYS A 162 -14.03 8.34 -4.96
CA CYS A 162 -13.76 6.90 -4.92
C CYS A 162 -13.99 6.31 -3.53
N ARG A 163 -13.47 6.95 -2.48
CA ARG A 163 -13.70 6.52 -1.08
C ARG A 163 -15.17 6.59 -0.68
N LEU A 164 -15.90 7.63 -1.07
CA LEU A 164 -17.34 7.73 -0.84
C LEU A 164 -18.12 6.63 -1.58
N LEU A 165 -17.77 6.33 -2.83
CA LEU A 165 -18.38 5.22 -3.58
C LEU A 165 -18.09 3.87 -2.92
N LEU A 166 -16.86 3.65 -2.43
CA LEU A 166 -16.53 2.44 -1.67
C LEU A 166 -17.38 2.34 -0.40
N LEU A 167 -17.53 3.44 0.36
CA LEU A 167 -18.38 3.50 1.55
C LEU A 167 -19.84 3.17 1.24
N ARG A 168 -20.36 3.61 0.09
CA ARG A 168 -21.72 3.28 -0.36
C ARG A 168 -21.85 1.80 -0.74
N VAL A 169 -20.87 1.24 -1.45
CA VAL A 169 -20.87 -0.18 -1.85
C VAL A 169 -20.74 -1.12 -0.64
N THR A 170 -19.97 -0.73 0.39
CA THR A 170 -19.80 -1.53 1.62
C THR A 170 -20.94 -1.36 2.63
N ARG A 171 -22.01 -0.61 2.28
CA ARG A 171 -23.17 -0.30 3.13
C ARG A 171 -22.77 0.41 4.43
N SER A 172 -22.05 1.52 4.30
CA SER A 172 -21.63 2.37 5.42
C SER A 172 -20.77 1.63 6.45
N ARG A 173 -19.78 0.86 5.99
CA ARG A 173 -18.74 0.30 6.86
C ARG A 173 -17.46 1.13 6.75
N PRO A 174 -16.69 1.27 7.83
CA PRO A 174 -15.46 2.05 7.79
C PRO A 174 -14.54 1.51 6.69
N LEU A 175 -13.90 2.43 5.96
CA LEU A 175 -12.91 2.05 4.97
C LEU A 175 -11.65 1.58 5.69
N VAL A 176 -11.13 0.46 5.24
CA VAL A 176 -9.90 -0.13 5.73
C VAL A 176 -8.75 0.34 4.84
N SER A 177 -7.63 0.73 5.44
CA SER A 177 -6.44 1.20 4.74
C SER A 177 -5.32 0.16 4.86
N PRO A 178 -4.81 -0.41 3.75
CA PRO A 178 -5.14 -0.17 2.34
C PRO A 178 -6.45 -0.83 1.84
N VAL A 179 -7.06 -0.27 0.78
CA VAL A 179 -8.36 -0.75 0.26
C VAL A 179 -8.28 -2.08 -0.50
N LEU A 180 -7.07 -2.45 -0.94
CA LEU A 180 -6.76 -3.71 -1.60
C LEU A 180 -6.10 -4.67 -0.61
N PRO A 181 -6.25 -5.99 -0.83
CA PRO A 181 -5.55 -6.99 -0.03
C PRO A 181 -4.05 -6.72 -0.05
N GLU A 182 -3.46 -6.55 1.12
CA GLU A 182 -2.02 -6.40 1.28
C GLU A 182 -1.35 -7.76 1.01
N ARG A 183 -0.19 -7.73 0.34
CA ARG A 183 0.65 -8.91 0.18
C ARG A 183 1.22 -9.23 1.55
N GLU A 184 0.69 -10.27 2.19
CA GLU A 184 1.28 -10.75 3.44
C GLU A 184 2.75 -11.10 3.17
N PRO A 185 3.69 -10.59 3.97
CA PRO A 185 5.07 -10.97 3.84
C PRO A 185 5.08 -12.49 3.97
N ILE A 186 5.60 -13.16 2.94
CA ILE A 186 5.93 -14.57 3.06
C ILE A 186 6.95 -14.56 4.21
N PRO A 187 6.64 -15.10 5.40
CA PRO A 187 7.69 -15.44 6.33
C PRO A 187 8.61 -16.31 5.48
N GLU A 188 9.84 -15.85 5.29
CA GLU A 188 10.93 -16.74 4.99
C GLU A 188 10.80 -17.81 6.06
N GLU A 189 10.14 -18.93 5.72
CA GLU A 189 10.32 -20.16 6.47
C GLU A 189 11.82 -20.30 6.43
N THR A 190 12.40 -20.11 7.60
CA THR A 190 13.80 -19.85 7.84
C THR A 190 14.57 -20.68 6.82
N GLU A 191 15.27 -20.06 5.86
CA GLU A 191 16.16 -20.84 4.99
C GLU A 191 17.15 -21.62 5.86
N ALA A 192 17.34 -21.20 7.12
CA ALA A 192 17.99 -21.94 8.19
C ALA A 192 17.30 -23.25 8.62
N GLU A 193 15.97 -23.41 8.57
CA GLU A 193 15.29 -24.69 8.83
C GLU A 193 15.47 -25.65 7.65
N SER A 194 15.42 -25.16 6.40
CA SER A 194 15.68 -25.98 5.22
C SER A 194 17.15 -26.35 5.07
N ASP A 195 18.08 -25.42 5.36
CA ASP A 195 19.53 -25.66 5.33
C ASP A 195 19.98 -26.52 6.52
N ALA A 196 19.34 -26.39 7.69
CA ALA A 196 19.56 -27.30 8.82
C ALA A 196 19.05 -28.71 8.48
N ALA A 197 17.85 -28.83 7.89
CA ALA A 197 17.35 -30.12 7.42
C ALA A 197 18.19 -30.72 6.29
N LEU A 198 18.78 -29.91 5.41
CA LEU A 198 19.66 -30.40 4.34
C LEU A 198 21.04 -30.83 4.88
N LYS A 199 21.58 -30.12 5.89
CA LYS A 199 22.81 -30.51 6.59
C LYS A 199 22.64 -31.80 7.37
N ASP A 200 21.50 -31.99 8.03
CA ASP A 200 21.16 -33.20 8.79
C ASP A 200 20.99 -34.44 7.88
N ILE A 201 20.70 -34.25 6.59
CA ILE A 201 20.61 -35.33 5.58
C ILE A 201 21.98 -35.66 4.95
N LEU A 202 22.93 -34.71 4.96
CA LEU A 202 24.24 -34.89 4.30
C LEU A 202 25.33 -35.42 5.26
N GLU A 203 25.08 -35.41 6.56
CA GLU A 203 25.99 -35.95 7.58
C GLU A 203 25.68 -37.44 7.85
N GLU A 204 26.42 -38.34 7.22
CA GLU A 204 26.44 -39.75 7.64
C GLU A 204 27.05 -39.90 9.05
N PRO A 205 26.56 -40.84 9.88
CA PRO A 205 26.97 -40.95 11.27
C PRO A 205 28.32 -41.67 11.36
N THR A 206 29.43 -40.94 11.28
CA THR A 206 30.72 -41.48 11.73
C THR A 206 30.75 -41.49 13.25
N ASN A 207 30.66 -42.70 13.82
CA ASN A 207 30.86 -43.00 15.23
C ASN A 207 32.12 -42.33 15.80
N GLY A 208 31.91 -41.59 16.89
CA GLY A 208 32.90 -41.36 17.93
C GLY A 208 33.91 -40.25 17.67
N HIS A 209 33.64 -39.06 18.19
CA HIS A 209 34.51 -38.33 19.14
C HIS A 209 33.80 -37.02 19.52
N ALA A 210 33.73 -36.75 20.83
CA ALA A 210 33.28 -35.47 21.34
C ALA A 210 34.32 -34.39 21.00
N PRO A 211 33.95 -33.23 20.45
CA PRO A 211 34.78 -32.05 20.54
C PRO A 211 34.48 -31.36 21.87
N GLU A 212 35.46 -31.43 22.77
CA GLU A 212 35.61 -30.42 23.82
C GLU A 212 35.97 -29.08 23.17
N ASP A 213 35.21 -28.04 23.54
CA ASP A 213 35.68 -26.70 23.91
C ASP A 213 34.97 -25.52 23.21
N SER A 214 34.75 -24.49 24.02
CA SER A 214 34.43 -23.09 23.76
C SER A 214 32.97 -22.67 23.47
N GLY A 215 32.42 -21.88 24.40
CA GLY A 215 31.31 -20.94 24.16
C GLY A 215 29.98 -21.28 24.85
N GLU A 216 29.67 -20.54 25.93
CA GLU A 216 28.35 -20.37 26.58
C GLU A 216 27.36 -21.55 26.56
N ALA A 217 27.21 -22.20 27.71
CA ALA A 217 26.17 -23.20 27.94
C ALA A 217 24.78 -22.62 27.64
N GLN A 218 24.23 -22.94 26.46
CA GLN A 218 22.82 -22.72 26.12
C GLN A 218 21.96 -23.36 27.21
N LYS A 219 21.01 -22.59 27.72
CA LYS A 219 20.19 -23.01 28.87
C LYS A 219 19.37 -24.24 28.46
N PRO A 220 19.06 -25.17 29.38
CA PRO A 220 18.43 -26.46 29.06
C PRO A 220 17.06 -26.37 28.36
N HIS A 221 16.45 -25.18 28.27
CA HIS A 221 15.20 -24.94 27.55
C HIS A 221 15.38 -24.57 26.06
N GLU A 222 16.60 -24.37 25.59
CA GLU A 222 16.91 -24.03 24.19
C GLU A 222 17.38 -25.23 23.37
N LYS A 223 17.63 -26.39 23.99
CA LYS A 223 18.11 -27.58 23.30
C LYS A 223 16.94 -28.38 22.74
N ASP A 224 16.94 -28.55 21.42
CA ASP A 224 16.05 -29.48 20.75
C ASP A 224 16.37 -30.91 21.22
N TRP A 225 15.39 -31.55 21.85
CA TRP A 225 15.59 -32.87 22.46
C TRP A 225 15.27 -33.96 21.43
N THR A 226 16.26 -34.79 21.10
CA THR A 226 16.08 -35.90 20.15
C THR A 226 15.52 -37.15 20.85
N MET A 227 14.43 -37.68 20.30
CA MET A 227 13.78 -38.88 20.80
C MET A 227 14.65 -40.12 20.52
N PRO A 228 15.09 -40.87 21.54
CA PRO A 228 16.06 -41.96 21.37
C PRO A 228 15.52 -43.19 20.62
N ARG A 229 14.21 -43.31 20.42
CA ARG A 229 13.58 -44.43 19.70
C ARG A 229 13.17 -44.09 18.27
N THR A 230 12.90 -42.83 17.98
CA THR A 230 12.34 -42.38 16.70
C THR A 230 13.27 -41.46 15.93
N GLY A 231 14.35 -40.97 16.54
CA GLY A 231 15.30 -40.03 15.93
C GLY A 231 14.74 -38.62 15.70
N MET A 232 13.47 -38.37 16.02
CA MET A 232 12.84 -37.05 15.80
C MET A 232 13.23 -36.07 16.91
N SER A 233 13.60 -34.84 16.55
CA SER A 233 13.80 -33.74 17.49
C SER A 233 12.48 -33.11 17.90
N LEU A 234 12.27 -32.92 19.21
CA LEU A 234 11.20 -32.07 19.73
C LEU A 234 11.64 -30.60 19.64
N PRO A 235 10.82 -29.72 19.06
CA PRO A 235 11.10 -28.29 19.07
C PRO A 235 11.15 -27.78 20.51
N SER A 236 12.16 -26.97 20.82
CA SER A 236 12.27 -26.27 22.09
C SER A 236 11.06 -25.36 22.36
N LEU A 237 10.65 -25.27 23.63
CA LEU A 237 9.51 -24.45 24.04
C LEU A 237 9.89 -22.96 24.01
N PRO A 238 8.99 -22.06 23.58
CA PRO A 238 9.22 -20.62 23.65
C PRO A 238 9.55 -20.17 25.08
N ASN A 239 10.39 -19.14 25.18
CA ASN A 239 10.80 -18.57 26.47
C ASN A 239 9.56 -18.13 27.29
N ALA A 240 9.61 -18.28 28.61
CA ALA A 240 8.43 -18.14 29.48
C ALA A 240 7.71 -16.78 29.38
N GLY A 241 8.45 -15.72 29.03
CA GLY A 241 7.90 -14.38 28.80
C GLY A 241 7.12 -14.21 27.49
N ASP A 242 7.32 -15.09 26.50
CA ASP A 242 6.74 -15.00 25.15
C ASP A 242 5.70 -16.10 24.85
N ILE A 243 5.41 -16.96 25.83
CA ILE A 243 4.37 -18.00 25.71
C ILE A 243 3.03 -17.38 25.32
N SER A 244 2.68 -16.23 25.91
CA SER A 244 1.42 -15.56 25.62
C SER A 244 1.33 -15.09 24.17
N GLY A 245 2.43 -14.57 23.60
CA GLY A 245 2.52 -14.15 22.20
C GLY A 245 2.41 -15.34 21.25
N TYR A 246 3.15 -16.43 21.56
CA TYR A 246 3.08 -17.68 20.80
C TYR A 246 1.68 -18.30 20.81
N LEU A 247 1.04 -18.39 21.98
CA LEU A 247 -0.32 -18.91 22.10
C LEU A 247 -1.33 -18.02 21.39
N LEU A 248 -1.24 -16.69 21.51
CA LEU A 248 -2.13 -15.79 20.77
C LEU A 248 -1.93 -15.86 19.24
N GLY A 249 -0.71 -16.17 18.78
CA GLY A 249 -0.44 -16.40 17.36
C GLY A 249 -0.95 -17.74 16.82
N LYS A 250 -1.14 -18.74 17.69
CA LYS A 250 -1.61 -20.09 17.32
C LYS A 250 -3.09 -20.35 17.64
N VAL A 251 -3.69 -19.57 18.54
CA VAL A 251 -5.09 -19.73 18.95
C VAL A 251 -6.02 -19.05 17.94
N LEU A 252 -7.03 -19.81 17.50
CA LEU A 252 -8.17 -19.27 16.75
C LEU A 252 -8.93 -18.28 17.63
N THR A 253 -8.82 -17.00 17.32
CA THR A 253 -9.57 -15.96 18.01
C THR A 253 -11.03 -15.98 17.54
N ALA A 254 -11.95 -15.46 18.37
CA ALA A 254 -13.36 -15.33 17.97
C ALA A 254 -13.54 -14.49 16.69
N GLU A 255 -12.57 -13.64 16.36
CA GLU A 255 -12.47 -12.88 15.11
C GLU A 255 -12.27 -13.80 13.91
N ASP A 256 -11.45 -14.84 14.05
CA ASP A 256 -11.09 -15.76 12.96
C ASP A 256 -12.29 -16.59 12.50
N ILE A 257 -13.24 -16.83 13.39
CA ILE A 257 -14.45 -17.62 13.11
C ILE A 257 -15.58 -16.73 12.55
N LYS A 258 -15.55 -15.40 12.80
CA LYS A 258 -16.58 -14.48 12.29
C LYS A 258 -16.54 -14.40 10.76
N PRO A 259 -17.70 -14.39 10.08
CA PRO A 259 -17.73 -14.17 8.64
C PRO A 259 -17.11 -12.82 8.29
N ALA A 260 -16.38 -12.74 7.18
CA ALA A 260 -15.65 -11.53 6.77
C ALA A 260 -16.54 -10.28 6.75
N ALA A 261 -17.80 -10.43 6.33
CA ALA A 261 -18.80 -9.37 6.34
C ALA A 261 -19.28 -8.93 7.73
N LYS A 262 -18.76 -9.46 8.84
CA LYS A 262 -19.06 -8.98 10.21
C LYS A 262 -17.81 -8.54 10.95
N LEU A 263 -16.65 -8.49 10.28
CA LEU A 263 -15.40 -8.00 10.86
C LEU A 263 -15.41 -6.50 11.15
N LEU A 264 -16.23 -5.73 10.42
CA LEU A 264 -16.47 -4.32 10.69
C LEU A 264 -17.94 -4.11 10.98
N ASN A 265 -18.26 -3.24 11.93
CA ASN A 265 -19.62 -2.86 12.23
C ASN A 265 -20.18 -1.93 11.14
N GLN A 266 -21.50 -1.96 10.99
CA GLN A 266 -22.18 -0.97 10.15
C GLN A 266 -22.30 0.33 10.94
N LEU A 267 -21.87 1.43 10.33
CA LEU A 267 -21.96 2.75 10.91
C LEU A 267 -23.37 3.29 10.71
N GLN A 268 -23.96 3.81 11.78
CA GLN A 268 -25.27 4.46 11.74
C GLN A 268 -25.17 5.87 12.35
N GLY A 269 -25.99 6.80 11.85
CA GLY A 269 -26.12 8.14 12.40
C GLY A 269 -24.81 8.94 12.41
N SER A 270 -24.39 9.38 13.59
CA SER A 270 -23.19 10.21 13.80
C SER A 270 -21.90 9.53 13.32
N ALA A 271 -21.79 8.21 13.48
CA ALA A 271 -20.61 7.46 13.08
C ALA A 271 -20.46 7.43 11.53
N GLN A 272 -21.57 7.43 10.79
CA GLN A 272 -21.51 7.55 9.33
C GLN A 272 -21.06 8.96 8.91
N ALA A 273 -21.56 10.01 9.59
CA ALA A 273 -21.13 11.39 9.35
C ALA A 273 -19.63 11.57 9.66
N ALA A 274 -19.12 10.93 10.72
CA ALA A 274 -17.71 10.90 11.07
C ALA A 274 -16.84 10.34 9.93
N GLU A 275 -17.22 9.21 9.34
CA GLU A 275 -16.48 8.64 8.20
C GLU A 275 -16.52 9.54 6.96
N VAL A 276 -17.69 10.13 6.64
CA VAL A 276 -17.80 11.04 5.50
C VAL A 276 -16.92 12.27 5.71
N LEU A 277 -16.89 12.82 6.92
CA LEU A 277 -16.08 13.97 7.26
C LEU A 277 -14.58 13.65 7.18
N HIS A 278 -14.16 12.47 7.66
CA HIS A 278 -12.78 12.01 7.53
C HIS A 278 -12.37 11.81 6.06
N ILE A 279 -13.24 11.24 5.22
CA ILE A 279 -12.97 11.08 3.78
C ILE A 279 -12.84 12.44 3.08
N LEU A 280 -13.62 13.44 3.50
CA LEU A 280 -13.60 14.79 2.93
C LEU A 280 -12.46 15.67 3.48
N ALA A 281 -11.85 15.32 4.61
CA ALA A 281 -10.84 16.16 5.26
C ALA A 281 -9.66 16.55 4.35
N PRO A 282 -9.03 15.63 3.59
CA PRO A 282 -7.95 15.99 2.65
C PRO A 282 -8.41 16.94 1.54
N LEU A 283 -9.65 16.79 1.05
CA LEU A 283 -10.22 17.64 0.02
C LEU A 283 -10.50 19.06 0.54
N VAL A 284 -11.11 19.16 1.72
CA VAL A 284 -11.37 20.46 2.37
C VAL A 284 -10.06 21.19 2.64
N TYR A 285 -9.04 20.47 3.13
CA TYR A 285 -7.71 21.02 3.34
C TYR A 285 -7.06 21.50 2.03
N ALA A 286 -7.08 20.70 0.97
CA ALA A 286 -6.56 21.08 -0.34
C ALA A 286 -7.25 22.31 -0.92
N ILE A 287 -8.58 22.41 -0.79
CA ILE A 287 -9.35 23.58 -1.22
C ILE A 287 -8.97 24.81 -0.39
N ALA A 288 -8.89 24.67 0.94
CA ALA A 288 -8.49 25.77 1.82
C ALA A 288 -7.09 26.28 1.50
N LEU A 289 -6.15 25.37 1.22
CA LEU A 289 -4.77 25.70 0.87
C LEU A 289 -4.67 26.33 -0.52
N SER A 290 -5.46 25.87 -1.49
CA SER A 290 -5.54 26.48 -2.84
C SER A 290 -6.03 27.93 -2.83
N LYS A 291 -6.84 28.29 -1.82
CA LYS A 291 -7.38 29.64 -1.62
C LYS A 291 -6.41 30.54 -0.85
N SER A 292 -5.59 29.97 0.03
CA SER A 292 -4.59 30.74 0.77
C SER A 292 -3.40 31.05 -0.13
N LYS A 293 -3.12 32.34 -0.33
CA LYS A 293 -1.92 32.79 -1.05
C LYS A 293 -0.65 32.73 -0.18
N ASN A 294 -0.80 32.65 1.14
CA ASN A 294 0.30 32.74 2.10
C ASN A 294 0.60 31.38 2.71
N LYS A 295 1.81 30.84 2.48
CA LYS A 295 2.23 29.53 3.02
C LYS A 295 2.28 29.48 4.55
N LYS A 296 2.55 30.62 5.21
CA LYS A 296 2.66 30.74 6.67
C LYS A 296 1.32 30.86 7.41
N SER A 297 0.20 31.00 6.69
CA SER A 297 -1.10 31.23 7.32
C SER A 297 -1.58 29.99 8.06
N TRP A 298 -1.93 30.11 9.34
CA TRP A 298 -2.45 29.01 10.16
C TRP A 298 -3.87 28.57 9.78
N THR A 299 -4.61 29.39 9.02
CA THR A 299 -6.02 29.16 8.74
C THR A 299 -6.31 27.84 8.01
N PRO A 300 -5.59 27.42 6.93
CA PRO A 300 -5.91 26.17 6.25
C PRO A 300 -5.55 24.96 7.12
N TRP A 301 -4.46 25.07 7.89
CA TRP A 301 -4.01 24.02 8.80
C TRP A 301 -5.01 23.78 9.93
N LEU A 302 -5.49 24.84 10.59
CA LEU A 302 -6.52 24.76 11.62
C LEU A 302 -7.86 24.23 11.06
N VAL A 303 -8.26 24.65 9.86
CA VAL A 303 -9.47 24.14 9.22
C VAL A 303 -9.39 22.63 9.03
N GLY A 304 -8.32 22.12 8.43
CA GLY A 304 -8.21 20.68 8.22
C GLY A 304 -8.11 19.89 9.55
N LEU A 305 -7.37 20.39 10.53
CA LEU A 305 -7.26 19.75 11.86
C LEU A 305 -8.60 19.77 12.61
N SER A 306 -9.38 20.85 12.47
CA SER A 306 -10.72 20.95 13.05
C SER A 306 -11.69 19.94 12.44
N VAL A 307 -11.59 19.69 11.13
CA VAL A 307 -12.42 18.69 10.43
C VAL A 307 -12.08 17.27 10.91
N GLU A 308 -10.80 16.93 11.03
CA GLU A 308 -10.36 15.64 11.58
C GLU A 308 -10.74 15.47 13.06
N TYR A 309 -10.63 16.54 13.84
CA TYR A 309 -11.04 16.53 15.24
C TYR A 309 -12.55 16.36 15.39
N ALA A 310 -13.35 17.06 14.57
CA ALA A 310 -14.79 16.89 14.51
C ALA A 310 -15.19 15.47 14.09
N ALA A 311 -14.49 14.88 13.12
CA ALA A 311 -14.70 13.48 12.73
C ALA A 311 -14.44 12.51 13.90
N ARG A 312 -13.40 12.77 14.71
CA ARG A 312 -13.11 11.98 15.91
C ARG A 312 -14.12 12.15 17.03
N GLN A 313 -14.67 13.35 17.22
CA GLN A 313 -15.70 13.60 18.23
C GLN A 313 -17.04 12.93 17.87
N LEU A 314 -17.42 12.95 16.59
CA LEU A 314 -18.65 12.32 16.09
C LEU A 314 -18.60 10.78 16.07
N ARG A 315 -17.42 10.20 16.33
CA ARG A 315 -17.22 8.75 16.34
C ARG A 315 -17.77 8.13 17.61
N ASP A 316 -18.66 7.16 17.45
CA ASP A 316 -19.12 6.34 18.56
C ASP A 316 -17.97 5.47 19.10
N ARG A 317 -17.64 5.61 20.39
CA ARG A 317 -16.61 4.83 21.10
C ARG A 317 -17.20 3.73 21.98
N GLY A 318 -18.44 3.32 21.74
CA GLY A 318 -19.09 2.27 22.53
C GLY A 318 -18.29 0.96 22.59
N PHE A 319 -18.60 0.11 23.57
CA PHE A 319 -17.93 -1.17 23.84
C PHE A 319 -17.97 -2.21 22.70
N ARG A 320 -18.59 -1.90 21.56
CA ARG A 320 -18.78 -2.79 20.41
C ARG A 320 -17.67 -2.72 19.35
N THR A 321 -16.61 -1.95 19.59
CA THR A 321 -15.51 -1.79 18.62
C THR A 321 -14.81 -3.10 18.35
N THR A 322 -14.73 -3.48 17.08
CA THR A 322 -13.92 -4.63 16.64
C THR A 322 -12.42 -4.28 16.70
N PRO A 323 -11.51 -5.25 16.87
CA PRO A 323 -10.08 -4.97 16.87
C PRO A 323 -9.62 -4.43 15.50
N LEU A 324 -10.20 -4.90 14.39
CA LEU A 324 -9.92 -4.33 13.07
C LEU A 324 -10.30 -2.84 12.98
N GLU A 325 -11.43 -2.42 13.58
CA GLU A 325 -11.77 -1.00 13.70
C GLU A 325 -10.78 -0.23 14.58
N ARG A 326 -10.34 -0.83 15.68
CA ARG A 326 -9.37 -0.22 16.60
C ARG A 326 -8.02 0.00 15.92
N ASP A 327 -7.56 -0.94 15.11
CA ASP A 327 -6.32 -0.83 14.35
C ASP A 327 -6.42 0.31 13.32
N GLU A 328 -7.54 0.38 12.59
CA GLU A 328 -7.80 1.50 11.69
C GLU A 328 -7.84 2.85 12.42
N TRP A 329 -8.41 2.88 13.62
CA TRP A 329 -8.41 4.09 14.44
C TRP A 329 -7.02 4.48 14.95
N SER A 330 -6.18 3.50 15.26
CA SER A 330 -4.78 3.72 15.63
C SER A 330 -4.00 4.29 14.44
N LYS A 331 -4.15 3.71 13.24
CA LYS A 331 -3.56 4.22 12.00
C LYS A 331 -3.98 5.67 11.73
N ARG A 332 -5.28 5.99 11.85
CA ARG A 332 -5.80 7.37 11.75
C ARG A 332 -5.29 8.28 12.88
N GLY A 333 -5.02 7.70 14.05
CA GLY A 333 -4.33 8.29 15.19
C GLY A 333 -2.98 8.86 14.78
N TRP A 334 -2.11 7.96 14.35
CA TRP A 334 -0.76 8.24 13.82
C TRP A 334 -0.78 9.17 12.63
N ALA A 335 -1.72 8.98 11.69
CA ALA A 335 -1.86 9.84 10.52
C ALA A 335 -2.15 11.30 10.89
N MET A 336 -2.87 11.58 11.99
CA MET A 336 -3.03 12.96 12.48
C MET A 336 -1.71 13.53 13.03
N GLY A 337 -0.86 12.71 13.65
CA GLY A 337 0.48 13.14 14.03
C GLY A 337 1.30 13.64 12.83
N TRP A 338 1.12 12.99 11.68
CA TRP A 338 1.73 13.39 10.42
C TRP A 338 1.26 14.76 9.87
N TRP A 339 0.16 15.33 10.39
CA TRP A 339 -0.26 16.69 10.02
C TRP A 339 0.68 17.80 10.51
N THR A 340 1.56 17.47 11.46
CA THR A 340 2.64 18.39 11.86
C THR A 340 3.62 18.64 10.71
N MET A 341 3.82 17.67 9.82
CA MET A 341 4.66 17.83 8.62
C MET A 341 3.99 18.61 7.49
N ARG A 342 2.80 19.18 7.70
CA ARG A 342 2.01 19.84 6.65
C ARG A 342 1.79 21.33 6.92
N GLY A 343 1.82 22.11 5.84
CA GLY A 343 1.35 23.50 5.81
C GLY A 343 2.07 24.44 6.80
N ALA A 344 1.30 25.26 7.51
CA ALA A 344 1.85 26.30 8.37
C ALA A 344 2.62 25.78 9.58
N PHE A 345 2.29 24.60 10.11
CA PHE A 345 3.06 24.00 11.21
C PHE A 345 4.46 23.62 10.72
N TYR A 346 4.55 23.05 9.51
CA TYR A 346 5.84 22.72 8.93
C TYR A 346 6.70 23.98 8.72
N GLU A 347 6.15 24.97 8.02
CA GLU A 347 6.86 26.21 7.67
C GLU A 347 7.32 27.03 8.89
N ASN A 348 6.54 27.04 9.97
CA ASN A 348 6.82 27.88 11.15
C ASN A 348 7.61 27.14 12.24
N ILE A 349 7.43 25.82 12.40
CA ILE A 349 8.01 25.04 13.51
C ILE A 349 8.95 23.98 12.96
N MET A 350 8.46 23.04 12.14
CA MET A 350 9.27 21.88 11.75
C MET A 350 10.45 22.25 10.86
N LYS A 351 10.36 23.29 10.04
CA LYS A 351 11.48 23.75 9.21
C LYS A 351 12.72 24.10 10.05
N GLY A 352 12.53 24.75 11.20
CA GLY A 352 13.63 25.02 12.15
C GLY A 352 14.19 23.73 12.77
N VAL A 353 13.31 22.77 13.11
CA VAL A 353 13.71 21.47 13.68
C VAL A 353 14.49 20.64 12.65
N VAL A 354 13.99 20.55 11.42
CA VAL A 354 14.62 19.81 10.31
C VAL A 354 15.97 20.44 9.96
N GLY A 355 16.07 21.77 9.90
CA GLY A 355 17.35 22.46 9.72
C GLY A 355 18.35 22.19 10.87
N GLY A 356 17.86 22.13 12.11
CA GLY A 356 18.66 21.74 13.27
C GLY A 356 19.18 20.31 13.17
N VAL A 357 18.33 19.35 12.80
CA VAL A 357 18.73 17.96 12.58
C VAL A 357 19.72 17.84 11.42
N ARG A 358 19.47 18.54 10.31
CA ARG A 358 20.37 18.61 9.14
C ARG A 358 21.78 19.04 9.54
N SER A 359 21.90 20.05 10.41
CA SER A 359 23.21 20.54 10.87
C SER A 359 23.99 19.55 11.74
N ARG A 360 23.30 18.53 12.29
CA ARG A 360 23.88 17.55 13.22
C ARG A 360 24.23 16.22 12.56
N VAL A 361 23.72 15.95 11.35
CA VAL A 361 23.94 14.69 10.63
C VAL A 361 25.11 14.78 9.64
N PRO A 362 25.74 13.65 9.27
CA PRO A 362 26.81 13.64 8.28
C PRO A 362 26.37 14.17 6.91
N ASN A 363 27.31 14.73 6.13
CA ASN A 363 27.04 15.37 4.83
C ASN A 363 26.25 14.50 3.83
N LEU A 364 26.44 13.18 3.85
CA LEU A 364 25.67 12.26 2.99
C LEU A 364 24.17 12.29 3.34
N VAL A 365 23.85 12.17 4.63
CA VAL A 365 22.46 12.19 5.13
C VAL A 365 21.88 13.59 5.05
N GLY A 366 22.70 14.62 5.31
CA GLY A 366 22.31 16.01 5.18
C GLY A 366 21.93 16.40 3.75
N GLY A 367 22.63 15.87 2.73
CA GLY A 367 22.28 16.06 1.32
C GLY A 367 20.95 15.41 0.98
N ILE A 368 20.76 14.14 1.35
CA ILE A 368 19.48 13.43 1.15
C ILE A 368 18.32 14.19 1.82
N LEU A 369 18.53 14.68 3.04
CA LEU A 369 17.52 15.42 3.78
C LEU A 369 17.16 16.76 3.11
N GLU A 370 18.13 17.44 2.51
CA GLU A 370 17.91 18.65 1.72
C GLU A 370 17.06 18.38 0.47
N ASP A 371 17.28 17.23 -0.19
CA ASP A 371 16.51 16.81 -1.35
C ASP A 371 15.05 16.50 -0.98
N TYR A 372 14.83 15.86 0.18
CA TYR A 372 13.48 15.65 0.72
C TYR A 372 12.82 16.94 1.23
N GLU A 373 13.59 17.85 1.84
CA GLU A 373 13.10 19.18 2.24
C GLU A 373 12.59 19.95 1.01
N TYR A 374 13.34 19.92 -0.10
CA TYR A 374 12.89 20.50 -1.36
C TYR A 374 11.55 19.90 -1.81
N LEU A 375 11.40 18.57 -1.76
CA LEU A 375 10.16 17.88 -2.14
C LEU A 375 8.99 18.26 -1.22
N TRP A 376 9.20 18.37 0.08
CA TRP A 376 8.16 18.73 1.06
C TRP A 376 7.69 20.18 0.88
N GLU A 377 8.58 21.10 0.54
CA GLU A 377 8.22 22.51 0.32
C GLU A 377 7.55 22.79 -1.03
N ASN A 378 7.86 21.96 -2.03
CA ASN A 378 7.48 22.20 -3.42
C ASN A 378 6.31 21.40 -3.92
N TYR A 379 5.94 20.31 -3.24
CA TYR A 379 4.85 19.41 -3.63
C TYR A 379 3.91 19.16 -2.46
N TYR A 380 2.62 19.09 -2.76
CA TYR A 380 1.59 18.83 -1.77
C TYR A 380 1.56 17.35 -1.43
N PHE A 381 1.64 16.47 -2.44
CA PHE A 381 1.52 15.04 -2.21
C PHE A 381 2.71 14.40 -1.51
N SER A 382 3.88 15.03 -1.49
CA SER A 382 5.06 14.55 -0.74
C SER A 382 4.84 14.59 0.79
N THR A 383 4.05 15.55 1.27
CA THR A 383 3.67 15.64 2.69
C THR A 383 2.29 15.03 2.96
N SER A 384 1.46 14.88 1.92
CA SER A 384 0.09 14.38 2.03
C SER A 384 -0.08 12.87 1.80
N ALA A 385 0.99 12.17 1.40
CA ALA A 385 0.98 10.73 1.12
C ALA A 385 0.57 9.88 2.33
#